data_AF-A0A2V9BIT0-F1
#
_entry.id   AF-A0A2V9BIT0-F1
#
_cell.length_a   1.000
_cell.length_b   1.000
_cell.length_c   1.000
_cell.angle_alpha   90.00
_cell.angle_beta   90.00
_cell.angle_gamma   90.00
#
_symmetry.space_group_name_H-M   'P 1'
#
loop_
_entity.id
_entity.type
_entity.pdbx_description
1 polymer ?
#
loop_
_entity_poly.entity_id
_entity_poly.type
_entity_poly.pdbx_seq_one_letter_code
_entity_poly.pdbx_strand_id
1 'polypeptide(L)'
;MKRVAAPLVFILLLLALGATAQQASPPAATPPPVNAPSAEFLQAADEVLAEMSKLLSLPVLSPLKKSMRTREEIREYVIRRMKEEKQPEKRYADQRALEKFGLIPKGFQLEPFLVELLTEQIAGLYDPKSGEFFIADWINPAEQRVVMAHELTHALQDQHFKVDPWLEAAKPND
;
A
#
# COMPACT_ATOMS: atom_id res chain seq x y z
N MET A 1 43.18 0.12 81.26
CA MET A 1 42.19 -0.91 81.63
C MET A 1 41.31 -1.23 80.42
N LYS A 2 40.78 -2.47 80.34
CA LYS A 2 39.85 -3.06 79.34
C LYS A 2 40.59 -3.75 78.18
N ARG A 3 40.80 -5.08 78.14
CA ARG A 3 39.95 -6.30 78.23
C ARG A 3 38.96 -6.49 77.07
N VAL A 4 39.15 -7.66 76.45
CA VAL A 4 38.55 -8.33 75.29
C VAL A 4 37.11 -8.80 75.59
N ALA A 5 36.25 -8.88 74.56
CA ALA A 5 35.37 -10.02 74.20
C ALA A 5 34.12 -9.59 73.40
N ALA A 6 33.86 -10.30 72.30
CA ALA A 6 32.56 -10.44 71.63
C ALA A 6 31.72 -11.54 72.36
N PRO A 7 30.59 -12.07 71.84
CA PRO A 7 29.49 -11.56 70.99
C PRO A 7 28.10 -11.79 71.67
N LEU A 8 26.97 -11.35 71.12
CA LEU A 8 25.67 -11.98 71.45
C LEU A 8 24.57 -11.72 70.41
N VAL A 9 23.93 -12.83 70.05
CA VAL A 9 22.83 -13.04 69.10
C VAL A 9 21.53 -12.41 69.63
N PHE A 10 20.72 -11.81 68.75
CA PHE A 10 19.27 -11.85 68.92
C PHE A 10 18.55 -11.94 67.57
N ILE A 11 17.72 -12.98 67.49
CA ILE A 11 16.83 -13.36 66.40
C ILE A 11 15.65 -12.37 66.37
N LEU A 12 15.25 -11.92 65.18
CA LEU A 12 13.95 -11.28 64.97
C LEU A 12 13.23 -11.99 63.83
N LEU A 13 12.21 -12.76 64.23
CA LEU A 13 11.26 -13.44 63.38
C LEU A 13 10.17 -12.44 62.99
N LEU A 14 10.00 -12.15 61.70
CA LEU A 14 8.85 -11.42 61.18
C LEU A 14 8.23 -12.22 60.03
N LEU A 15 7.04 -12.77 60.30
CA LEU A 15 6.10 -13.25 59.30
C LEU A 15 5.68 -12.08 58.40
N ALA A 16 5.86 -12.23 57.09
CA ALA A 16 5.15 -11.42 56.11
C ALA A 16 4.61 -12.34 55.00
N LEU A 17 3.28 -12.34 54.88
CA LEU A 17 2.48 -12.93 53.82
C LEU A 17 3.12 -12.68 52.44
N GLY A 18 3.37 -13.75 51.69
CA GLY A 18 3.69 -13.67 50.27
C GLY A 18 2.47 -13.17 49.49
N ALA A 19 2.40 -11.86 49.25
CA ALA A 19 1.58 -11.32 48.18
C ALA A 19 2.29 -11.63 46.87
N THR A 20 1.81 -12.61 46.13
CA THR A 20 2.24 -12.84 44.75
C THR A 20 1.83 -11.61 43.93
N ALA A 21 2.80 -10.75 43.62
CA ALA A 21 2.63 -9.70 42.63
C ALA A 21 2.34 -10.38 41.29
N GLN A 22 1.07 -10.36 40.89
CA GLN A 22 0.63 -10.85 39.60
C GLN A 22 1.21 -9.90 38.55
N GLN A 23 2.29 -10.35 37.93
CA GLN A 23 2.99 -9.65 36.87
C GLN A 23 2.01 -9.48 35.71
N ALA A 24 1.43 -8.28 35.59
CA ALA A 24 0.53 -7.96 34.50
C ALA A 24 1.33 -8.07 33.20
N SER A 25 0.98 -9.06 32.37
CA SER A 25 1.50 -9.16 31.02
C SER A 25 1.23 -7.85 30.29
N PRO A 26 2.22 -7.29 29.55
CA PRO A 26 1.97 -6.14 28.70
C PRO A 26 0.81 -6.45 27.74
N PRO A 27 -0.04 -5.46 27.40
CA PRO A 27 -1.10 -5.67 26.43
C PRO A 27 -0.47 -6.21 25.15
N ALA A 28 -1.04 -7.31 24.64
CA ALA A 28 -0.63 -7.90 23.38
C ALA A 28 -0.63 -6.80 22.32
N ALA A 29 0.51 -6.59 21.67
CA ALA A 29 0.59 -5.73 20.51
C ALA A 29 -0.50 -6.18 19.52
N THR A 30 -1.28 -5.22 19.04
CA THR A 30 -2.27 -5.48 17.99
C THR A 30 -1.55 -6.17 16.84
N PRO A 31 -2.03 -7.31 16.31
CA PRO A 31 -1.39 -7.92 15.16
C PRO A 31 -1.30 -6.86 14.06
N PRO A 32 -0.17 -6.77 13.34
CA PRO A 32 -0.05 -5.83 12.23
C PRO A 32 -1.22 -6.07 11.28
N PRO A 33 -1.75 -5.00 10.64
CA PRO A 33 -2.80 -5.18 9.64
C PRO A 33 -2.32 -6.21 8.62
N VAL A 34 -3.20 -7.14 8.25
CA VAL A 34 -2.89 -8.35 7.47
C VAL A 34 -2.20 -8.02 6.12
N ASN A 35 -2.24 -6.76 5.69
CA ASN A 35 -1.71 -6.27 4.41
C ASN A 35 -0.61 -5.20 4.56
N ALA A 36 0.01 -5.06 5.74
CA ALA A 36 1.20 -4.22 5.86
C ALA A 36 2.30 -4.76 4.94
N PRO A 37 2.93 -3.92 4.09
CA PRO A 37 4.02 -4.37 3.25
C PRO A 37 5.15 -4.95 4.12
N SER A 38 5.64 -6.14 3.73
CA SER A 38 6.72 -6.79 4.46
C SER A 38 8.03 -5.99 4.34
N ALA A 39 8.98 -6.22 5.26
CA ALA A 39 10.28 -5.58 5.21
C ALA A 39 11.01 -5.91 3.89
N GLU A 40 10.88 -7.14 3.41
CA GLU A 40 11.47 -7.60 2.14
C GLU A 40 10.88 -6.87 0.94
N PHE A 41 9.56 -6.63 0.92
CA PHE A 41 8.93 -5.84 -0.14
C PHE A 41 9.43 -4.40 -0.13
N LEU A 42 9.48 -3.76 1.03
CA LEU A 42 9.94 -2.38 1.15
C LEU A 42 11.39 -2.24 0.68
N GLN A 43 12.26 -3.17 1.10
CA GLN A 43 13.64 -3.24 0.66
C GLN A 43 13.74 -3.43 -0.86
N ALA A 44 13.00 -4.39 -1.44
CA ALA A 44 13.00 -4.62 -2.87
C ALA A 44 12.55 -3.38 -3.66
N ALA A 45 11.51 -2.69 -3.18
CA ALA A 45 11.04 -1.45 -3.80
C ALA A 45 12.06 -0.31 -3.69
N ASP A 46 12.82 -0.21 -2.59
CA ASP A 46 13.93 0.75 -2.46
C ASP A 46 15.09 0.43 -3.43
N GLU A 47 15.47 -0.84 -3.54
CA GLU A 47 16.50 -1.29 -4.48
C GLU A 47 16.11 -0.98 -5.93
N VAL A 48 14.89 -1.37 -6.33
CA VAL A 48 14.40 -1.12 -7.70
C VAL A 48 14.27 0.38 -7.97
N LEU A 49 13.81 1.18 -7.01
CA LEU A 49 13.75 2.63 -7.16
C LEU A 49 15.14 3.23 -7.40
N ALA A 50 16.15 2.78 -6.64
CA ALA A 50 17.52 3.23 -6.79
C ALA A 50 18.13 2.81 -8.14
N GLU A 51 17.85 1.58 -8.58
CA GLU A 51 18.26 1.07 -9.90
C GLU A 51 17.64 1.90 -11.03
N MET A 52 16.33 2.14 -11.00
CA MET A 52 15.63 2.92 -12.02
C MET A 52 16.06 4.39 -12.03
N SER A 53 16.25 4.98 -10.85
CA SER A 53 16.79 6.34 -10.69
C SER A 53 18.14 6.50 -11.39
N LYS A 54 19.04 5.52 -11.19
CA LYS A 54 20.34 5.50 -11.86
C LYS A 54 20.22 5.29 -13.37
N LEU A 55 19.42 4.31 -13.80
CA LEU A 55 19.28 3.95 -15.22
C LEU A 55 18.66 5.09 -16.04
N LEU A 56 17.67 5.79 -15.48
CA LEU A 56 16.97 6.89 -16.13
C LEU A 56 17.67 8.24 -15.93
N SER A 57 18.70 8.30 -15.08
CA SER A 57 19.33 9.54 -14.63
C SER A 57 18.32 10.53 -14.02
N LEU A 58 17.32 10.01 -13.32
CA LEU A 58 16.28 10.77 -12.62
C LEU A 58 16.46 10.57 -11.11
N PRO A 59 17.15 11.48 -10.39
CA PRO A 59 17.31 11.34 -8.95
C PRO A 59 15.96 11.38 -8.24
N VAL A 60 15.82 10.61 -7.16
CA VAL A 60 14.62 10.63 -6.30
C VAL A 60 14.55 11.99 -5.59
N LEU A 61 13.51 12.76 -5.86
CA LEU A 61 13.30 14.10 -5.31
C LEU A 61 12.49 14.10 -4.02
N SER A 62 11.62 13.11 -3.84
CA SER A 62 10.74 12.99 -2.67
C SER A 62 10.49 11.53 -2.31
N PRO A 63 10.24 11.22 -1.02
CA PRO A 63 9.85 9.88 -0.61
C PRO A 63 8.53 9.47 -1.23
N LEU A 64 8.38 8.18 -1.51
CA LEU A 64 7.17 7.57 -2.05
C LEU A 64 6.47 6.77 -0.96
N LYS A 65 5.14 6.86 -0.89
CA LYS A 65 4.37 5.89 -0.10
C LYS A 65 4.37 4.57 -0.86
N LYS A 66 4.66 3.46 -0.17
CA LYS A 66 4.73 2.12 -0.76
C LYS A 66 3.78 1.21 -0.01
N SER A 67 2.93 0.49 -0.74
CA SER A 67 1.99 -0.45 -0.12
C SER A 67 1.75 -1.69 -0.98
N MET A 68 1.23 -2.73 -0.33
CA MET A 68 0.51 -3.80 -1.03
C MET A 68 -0.97 -3.54 -0.86
N ARG A 69 -1.77 -3.88 -1.88
CA ARG A 69 -3.22 -3.72 -1.83
C ARG A 69 -3.95 -4.99 -2.17
N THR A 70 -5.06 -5.22 -1.47
CA THR A 70 -5.96 -6.33 -1.77
C THR A 70 -6.76 -6.07 -3.04
N ARG A 71 -7.42 -7.12 -3.54
CA ARG A 71 -8.30 -7.03 -4.70
C ARG A 71 -9.42 -6.03 -4.47
N GLU A 72 -9.99 -5.99 -3.27
CA GLU A 72 -11.05 -5.07 -2.89
C GLU A 72 -10.55 -3.62 -2.87
N GLU A 73 -9.37 -3.36 -2.30
CA GLU A 73 -8.78 -2.02 -2.28
C GLU A 73 -8.47 -1.50 -3.69
N ILE A 74 -8.02 -2.39 -4.58
CA ILE A 74 -7.79 -2.07 -6.01
C ILE A 74 -9.13 -1.84 -6.72
N ARG A 75 -10.16 -2.65 -6.44
CA ARG A 75 -11.50 -2.44 -7.00
C ARG A 75 -12.07 -1.08 -6.59
N GLU A 76 -11.93 -0.70 -5.33
CA GLU A 76 -12.34 0.60 -4.82
C GLU A 76 -11.58 1.74 -5.50
N TYR A 77 -10.27 1.56 -5.72
CA TYR A 77 -9.47 2.50 -6.50
C TYR A 77 -10.02 2.68 -7.92
N VAL A 78 -10.31 1.61 -8.64
CA VAL A 78 -10.88 1.65 -10.01
C VAL A 78 -12.22 2.41 -10.01
N ILE A 79 -13.14 2.04 -9.11
CA ILE A 79 -14.44 2.70 -8.99
C ILE A 79 -14.28 4.20 -8.72
N ARG A 80 -13.35 4.58 -7.83
CA ARG A 80 -13.06 5.97 -7.51
C ARG A 80 -12.54 6.72 -8.74
N ARG A 81 -11.55 6.19 -9.46
CA ARG A 81 -11.00 6.81 -10.68
C ARG A 81 -12.07 6.97 -11.75
N MET A 82 -12.88 5.94 -11.96
CA MET A 82 -14.03 5.99 -12.86
C MET A 82 -15.03 7.10 -12.47
N LYS A 83 -15.26 7.37 -11.17
CA LYS A 83 -16.13 8.48 -10.75
C LYS A 83 -15.48 9.86 -10.94
N GLU A 84 -14.18 9.96 -10.73
CA GLU A 84 -13.42 11.21 -10.87
C GLU A 84 -13.40 11.74 -12.32
N GLU A 85 -13.52 10.88 -13.32
CA GLU A 85 -13.61 11.29 -14.73
C GLU A 85 -14.89 12.08 -15.07
N LYS A 86 -15.97 11.93 -14.29
CA LYS A 86 -17.24 12.68 -14.45
C LYS A 86 -17.83 12.62 -15.87
N GLN A 87 -17.89 11.44 -16.49
CA GLN A 87 -18.49 11.25 -17.81
C GLN A 87 -19.65 10.23 -17.83
N PRO A 88 -20.67 10.34 -16.97
CA PRO A 88 -21.77 9.37 -16.93
C PRO A 88 -22.59 9.35 -18.22
N GLU A 89 -22.84 10.50 -18.87
CA GLU A 89 -23.61 10.54 -20.12
C GLU A 89 -22.85 9.85 -21.25
N LYS A 90 -21.53 10.05 -21.34
CA LYS A 90 -20.69 9.42 -22.36
C LYS A 90 -20.70 7.89 -22.21
N ARG A 91 -20.54 7.38 -20.98
CA ARG A 91 -20.55 5.94 -20.72
C ARG A 91 -21.89 5.29 -21.07
N TYR A 92 -22.99 5.97 -20.77
CA TYR A 92 -24.30 5.53 -21.20
C TYR A 92 -24.38 5.49 -22.74
N ALA A 93 -23.96 6.55 -23.42
CA ALA A 93 -23.96 6.61 -24.89
C ALA A 93 -23.10 5.49 -25.51
N ASP A 94 -21.90 5.26 -24.99
CA ASP A 94 -20.99 4.20 -25.43
C ASP A 94 -21.62 2.81 -25.26
N GLN A 95 -22.22 2.52 -24.10
CA GLN A 95 -22.92 1.26 -23.87
C GLN A 95 -24.07 1.06 -24.85
N ARG A 96 -24.88 2.11 -25.10
CA ARG A 96 -26.00 2.03 -26.05
C ARG A 96 -25.51 1.83 -27.48
N ALA A 97 -24.41 2.46 -27.87
CA ALA A 97 -23.80 2.24 -29.18
C ALA A 97 -23.33 0.79 -29.33
N LEU A 98 -22.55 0.27 -28.36
CA LEU A 98 -22.08 -1.11 -28.35
C LEU A 98 -23.22 -2.12 -28.46
N GLU A 99 -24.32 -1.90 -27.72
CA GLU A 99 -25.52 -2.74 -27.79
C GLU A 99 -26.20 -2.66 -29.18
N LYS A 100 -26.33 -1.46 -29.74
CA LYS A 100 -27.01 -1.26 -31.04
C LYS A 100 -26.22 -1.82 -32.22
N PHE A 101 -24.91 -1.78 -32.16
CA PHE A 101 -24.04 -2.41 -33.17
C PHE A 101 -23.86 -3.92 -32.95
N GLY A 102 -24.44 -4.49 -31.90
CA GLY A 102 -24.34 -5.92 -31.60
C GLY A 102 -22.96 -6.37 -31.12
N LEU A 103 -22.14 -5.44 -30.64
CA LEU A 103 -20.81 -5.72 -30.08
C LEU A 103 -20.90 -6.29 -28.65
N ILE A 104 -21.98 -5.98 -27.95
CA ILE A 104 -22.34 -6.59 -26.66
C ILE A 104 -23.81 -7.06 -26.69
N PRO A 105 -24.18 -8.08 -25.89
CA PRO A 105 -25.56 -8.51 -25.76
C PRO A 105 -26.49 -7.40 -25.24
N LYS A 106 -27.78 -7.50 -25.57
CA LYS A 106 -28.80 -6.62 -24.98
C LYS A 106 -28.86 -6.80 -23.47
N GLY A 107 -28.90 -5.68 -22.74
CA GLY A 107 -28.92 -5.70 -21.27
C GLY A 107 -27.59 -6.11 -20.62
N PHE A 108 -26.49 -6.18 -21.36
CA PHE A 108 -25.17 -6.45 -20.78
C PHE A 108 -24.77 -5.38 -19.76
N GLN A 109 -24.29 -5.82 -18.59
CA GLN A 109 -23.87 -4.95 -17.50
C GLN A 109 -22.43 -4.47 -17.72
N LEU A 110 -22.25 -3.50 -18.62
CA LEU A 110 -20.92 -3.05 -19.06
C LEU A 110 -20.09 -2.45 -17.92
N GLU A 111 -20.66 -1.57 -17.10
CA GLU A 111 -19.91 -0.90 -16.05
C GLU A 111 -19.39 -1.86 -14.95
N PRO A 112 -20.22 -2.75 -14.36
CA PRO A 112 -19.72 -3.76 -13.43
C PRO A 112 -18.65 -4.69 -14.04
N PHE A 113 -18.83 -5.07 -15.31
CA PHE A 113 -17.86 -5.87 -16.05
C PHE A 113 -16.52 -5.14 -16.21
N LEU A 114 -16.54 -3.87 -16.61
CA LEU A 114 -15.32 -3.06 -16.75
C LEU A 114 -14.60 -2.87 -15.42
N VAL A 115 -15.33 -2.66 -14.32
CA VAL A 115 -14.73 -2.56 -12.98
C VAL A 115 -13.99 -3.84 -12.64
N GLU A 116 -14.58 -5.01 -12.88
CA GLU A 116 -13.95 -6.30 -12.61
C GLU A 116 -12.72 -6.52 -13.51
N LEU A 117 -12.87 -6.32 -14.82
CA LEU A 117 -11.78 -6.45 -15.79
C LEU A 117 -10.59 -5.55 -15.44
N LEU A 118 -10.83 -4.25 -15.19
CA LEU A 118 -9.77 -3.30 -14.88
C LEU A 118 -9.13 -3.59 -13.52
N THR A 119 -9.89 -4.10 -12.54
CA THR A 119 -9.32 -4.54 -11.25
C THR A 119 -8.32 -5.68 -11.47
N GLU A 120 -8.65 -6.64 -12.34
CA GLU A 120 -7.78 -7.79 -12.62
C GLU A 120 -6.50 -7.42 -13.37
N GLN A 121 -6.54 -6.38 -14.20
CA GLN A 121 -5.40 -5.93 -14.98
C GLN A 121 -4.35 -5.16 -14.16
N ILE A 122 -4.71 -4.69 -12.95
CA ILE A 122 -3.79 -3.94 -12.09
C ILE A 122 -2.90 -4.94 -11.31
N ALA A 123 -1.68 -5.14 -11.80
CA ALA A 123 -0.62 -5.81 -11.04
C ALA A 123 0.09 -4.84 -10.08
N GLY A 124 0.23 -3.58 -10.48
CA GLY A 124 0.72 -2.48 -9.67
C GLY A 124 0.32 -1.16 -10.30
N LEU A 125 0.50 -0.08 -9.54
CA LEU A 125 0.20 1.28 -10.00
C LEU A 125 0.96 2.32 -9.17
N TYR A 126 1.46 3.36 -9.84
CA TYR A 126 1.78 4.64 -9.19
C TYR A 126 0.62 5.64 -9.34
N ASP A 127 0.10 6.16 -8.24
CA ASP A 127 -0.96 7.17 -8.22
C ASP A 127 -0.35 8.57 -8.00
N PRO A 128 -0.20 9.38 -9.07
CA PRO A 128 0.40 10.72 -8.99
C PRO A 128 -0.37 11.68 -8.06
N LYS A 129 -1.67 11.47 -7.85
CA LYS A 129 -2.47 12.31 -6.94
C LYS A 129 -2.10 12.10 -5.46
N SER A 130 -1.73 10.88 -5.10
CA SER A 130 -1.41 10.51 -3.71
C SER A 130 0.10 10.34 -3.47
N GLY A 131 0.91 10.25 -4.53
CA GLY A 131 2.33 9.92 -4.43
C GLY A 131 2.57 8.51 -3.91
N GLU A 132 1.62 7.61 -4.14
CA GLU A 132 1.66 6.23 -3.67
C GLU A 132 1.95 5.27 -4.83
N PHE A 133 2.99 4.47 -4.65
CA PHE A 133 3.21 3.26 -5.41
C PHE A 133 2.62 2.06 -4.65
N PHE A 134 1.85 1.22 -5.33
CA PHE A 134 1.36 -0.03 -4.76
C PHE A 134 1.39 -1.19 -5.73
N ILE A 135 1.48 -2.41 -5.19
CA ILE A 135 1.35 -3.67 -5.93
C ILE A 135 0.18 -4.48 -5.37
N ALA A 136 -0.48 -5.21 -6.24
CA ALA A 136 -1.51 -6.17 -5.87
C ALA A 136 -0.92 -7.34 -5.05
N ASP A 137 -1.54 -7.68 -3.92
CA ASP A 137 -1.05 -8.72 -3.00
C ASP A 137 -1.06 -10.15 -3.58
N TRP A 138 -1.78 -10.37 -4.69
CA TRP A 138 -1.83 -11.63 -5.41
C TRP A 138 -0.72 -11.82 -6.45
N ILE A 139 0.16 -10.83 -6.64
CA ILE A 139 1.27 -10.93 -7.60
C ILE A 139 2.39 -11.78 -7.00
N ASN A 140 2.82 -12.78 -7.78
CA ASN A 140 3.91 -13.68 -7.40
C ASN A 140 5.17 -12.86 -7.08
N PRO A 141 5.83 -13.08 -5.92
CA PRO A 141 7.07 -12.40 -5.56
C PRO A 141 8.15 -12.39 -6.66
N ALA A 142 8.22 -13.44 -7.48
CA ALA A 142 9.17 -13.51 -8.60
C ALA A 142 8.90 -12.47 -9.71
N GLU A 143 7.66 -12.00 -9.86
CA GLU A 143 7.22 -11.04 -10.87
C GLU A 143 7.21 -9.60 -10.34
N GLN A 144 7.18 -9.43 -9.02
CA GLN A 144 7.01 -8.12 -8.36
C GLN A 144 8.10 -7.12 -8.76
N ARG A 145 9.37 -7.52 -8.92
CA ARG A 145 10.44 -6.57 -9.29
C ARG A 145 10.23 -5.95 -10.67
N VAL A 146 9.64 -6.68 -11.62
CA VAL A 146 9.34 -6.14 -12.96
C VAL A 146 8.21 -5.12 -12.88
N VAL A 147 7.17 -5.42 -12.10
CA VAL A 147 6.06 -4.49 -11.84
C VAL A 147 6.58 -3.24 -11.12
N MET A 148 7.38 -3.40 -10.07
CA MET A 148 8.05 -2.30 -9.37
C MET A 148 8.83 -1.42 -10.34
N ALA A 149 9.62 -2.01 -11.24
CA ALA A 149 10.42 -1.23 -12.19
C ALA A 149 9.56 -0.37 -13.12
N HIS A 150 8.43 -0.93 -13.60
CA HIS A 150 7.46 -0.19 -14.40
C HIS A 150 6.86 0.98 -13.63
N GLU A 151 6.29 0.71 -12.45
CA GLU A 151 5.57 1.73 -11.69
C GLU A 151 6.49 2.79 -11.07
N LEU A 152 7.67 2.39 -10.60
CA LEU A 152 8.64 3.33 -10.03
C LEU A 152 9.28 4.21 -11.11
N THR A 153 9.30 3.76 -12.37
CA THR A 153 9.61 4.63 -13.51
C THR A 153 8.57 5.74 -13.64
N HIS A 154 7.28 5.41 -13.58
CA HIS A 154 6.21 6.43 -13.58
C HIS A 154 6.36 7.41 -12.42
N ALA A 155 6.68 6.90 -11.22
CA ALA A 155 6.90 7.73 -10.05
C ALA A 155 8.05 8.73 -10.24
N LEU A 156 9.18 8.28 -10.79
CA LEU A 156 10.32 9.15 -11.10
C LEU A 156 9.97 10.18 -12.18
N GLN A 157 9.28 9.77 -13.23
CA GLN A 157 8.84 10.67 -14.29
C GLN A 157 7.89 11.76 -13.75
N ASP A 158 6.94 11.40 -12.89
CA ASP A 158 6.04 12.38 -12.28
C ASP A 158 6.77 13.33 -11.32
N GLN A 159 7.78 12.87 -10.58
CA GLN A 159 8.60 13.73 -9.72
C GLN A 159 9.28 14.84 -10.53
N HIS A 160 9.76 14.54 -11.75
CA HIS A 160 10.52 15.48 -12.58
C HIS A 160 9.66 16.30 -13.56
N PHE A 161 8.64 15.69 -14.14
CA PHE A 161 7.92 16.28 -15.29
C PHE A 161 6.47 16.65 -15.00
N LYS A 162 5.91 16.15 -13.89
CA LYS A 162 4.51 16.41 -13.50
C LYS A 162 3.55 16.12 -14.66
N VAL A 163 3.45 14.84 -15.05
CA VAL A 163 2.75 14.42 -16.28
C VAL A 163 1.25 14.67 -16.20
N ASP A 164 0.64 14.54 -15.01
CA ASP A 164 -0.80 14.70 -14.81
C ASP A 164 -1.37 16.03 -15.33
N PRO A 165 -0.80 17.21 -15.00
CA PRO A 165 -1.21 18.48 -15.60
C PRO A 165 -1.27 18.50 -17.13
N TRP A 166 -0.32 17.85 -17.81
CA TRP A 166 -0.30 17.78 -19.27
C TRP A 166 -1.42 16.88 -19.80
N LEU A 167 -1.68 15.77 -19.13
CA LEU A 167 -2.77 14.85 -19.46
C LEU A 167 -4.13 15.54 -19.30
N GLU A 168 -4.35 16.25 -18.20
CA GLU A 168 -5.58 17.01 -17.97
C GLU A 168 -5.78 18.11 -19.02
N ALA A 169 -4.70 18.81 -19.40
CA ALA A 169 -4.75 19.83 -20.44
C ALA A 169 -5.08 19.26 -21.83
N ALA A 170 -4.76 17.99 -22.11
CA ALA A 170 -5.02 17.34 -23.39
C ALA A 170 -6.47 16.85 -23.56
N LYS A 171 -7.19 16.58 -22.47
CA LYS A 171 -8.56 16.01 -22.48
C LYS A 171 -9.57 16.69 -23.40
N PRO A 172 -9.57 18.03 -23.61
CA PRO A 172 -10.51 18.65 -24.53
C PRO A 172 -10.34 18.25 -26.01
N ASN A 173 -9.22 17.59 -26.36
CA ASN A 173 -8.93 17.13 -27.72
C ASN A 173 -9.28 15.65 -27.97
N ASP A 174 -9.80 14.93 -26.96
CA ASP A 174 -10.26 13.55 -27.05
C ASP A 174 -11.77 13.48 -27.36
#